data_AF-A0A497TB01-F1
#
_entry.id   AF-A0A497TB01-F1
#
_cell.length_a   1.000
_cell.length_b   1.000
_cell.length_c   1.000
_cell.angle_alpha   90.00
_cell.angle_beta   90.00
_cell.angle_gamma   90.00
#
_symmetry.space_group_name_H-M   'P 1'
#
loop_
_entity.id
_entity.type
_entity.pdbx_description
1 polymer ?
#
loop_
_entity_poly.entity_id
_entity_poly.type
_entity_poly.pdbx_seq_one_letter_code
_entity_poly.pdbx_strand_id
1 'polypeptide(L)'
;MKFKIKFLPYERFRAGGFSGIFKDLKENTIILIDAKLRPEEERRLIEETMRHVSGRFKGIELGSLELPEKNGLEWIRNRFFEFLEGKKRGITILGPAKLVRNIKKNPEELLLYTY
;
A
#
# COMPACT_ATOMS: atom_id res chain seq x y z
N MET A 1 12.79 2.73 -17.28
CA MET A 1 11.51 3.40 -16.94
C MET A 1 11.67 4.00 -15.55
N LYS A 2 11.37 5.28 -15.33
CA LYS A 2 11.48 5.89 -13.98
C LYS A 2 10.15 5.71 -13.24
N PHE A 3 10.20 5.15 -12.03
CA PHE A 3 9.07 5.07 -11.11
C PHE A 3 9.43 5.78 -9.80
N LYS A 4 8.41 6.16 -9.03
CA LYS A 4 8.60 6.84 -7.74
C LYS A 4 8.13 5.91 -6.63
N ILE A 5 8.76 5.99 -5.46
CA ILE A 5 8.25 5.38 -4.23
C ILE A 5 7.81 6.52 -3.31
N LYS A 6 6.58 6.46 -2.82
CA LYS A 6 5.99 7.47 -1.93
C LYS A 6 5.54 6.80 -0.64
N PHE A 7 6.01 7.32 0.49
CA PHE A 7 5.49 6.94 1.79
C PHE A 7 4.22 7.75 2.13
N LEU A 8 3.18 7.06 2.60
CA LEU A 8 1.89 7.63 2.95
C LEU A 8 1.49 7.19 4.37
N PRO A 9 1.51 8.11 5.36
CA PRO A 9 0.98 7.81 6.68
C PRO A 9 -0.49 7.36 6.63
N TYR A 10 -0.84 6.32 7.38
CA TYR A 10 -2.16 5.71 7.44
C TYR A 10 -3.24 6.72 7.85
N GLU A 11 -2.90 7.67 8.70
CA GLU A 11 -3.79 8.73 9.14
C GLU A 11 -4.16 9.64 7.96
N ARG A 12 -3.20 9.90 7.06
CA ARG A 12 -3.47 10.65 5.81
C ARG A 12 -4.29 9.82 4.82
N PHE A 13 -4.05 8.52 4.74
CA PHE A 13 -4.88 7.61 3.95
C PHE A 13 -6.34 7.63 4.43
N ARG A 14 -6.56 7.52 5.75
CA ARG A 14 -7.92 7.57 6.35
C ARG A 14 -8.59 8.94 6.19
N ALA A 15 -7.86 10.03 6.39
CA ALA A 15 -8.43 11.39 6.35
C ALA A 15 -8.68 11.91 4.93
N GLY A 16 -7.74 11.66 4.00
CA GLY A 16 -7.76 12.22 2.65
C GLY A 16 -8.57 11.43 1.63
N GLY A 17 -8.97 10.20 1.97
CA GLY A 17 -9.63 9.30 1.03
C GLY A 17 -8.76 8.94 -0.19
N PHE A 18 -9.39 8.37 -1.21
CA PHE A 18 -8.68 7.73 -2.32
C PHE A 18 -8.26 8.65 -3.46
N SER A 19 -8.81 9.87 -3.53
CA SER A 19 -8.60 10.80 -4.65
C SER A 19 -7.14 11.24 -4.81
N GLY A 20 -6.45 11.54 -3.70
CA GLY A 20 -5.03 11.94 -3.71
C GLY A 20 -4.10 10.82 -4.19
N ILE A 21 -4.45 9.58 -3.88
CA ILE A 21 -3.67 8.37 -4.17
C ILE A 21 -3.76 8.03 -5.67
N PHE A 22 -4.92 8.25 -6.30
CA PHE A 22 -5.10 7.95 -7.73
C PHE A 22 -4.22 8.76 -8.66
N LYS A 23 -3.93 10.01 -8.31
CA LYS A 23 -3.00 10.84 -9.10
C LYS A 23 -1.61 10.20 -9.11
N ASP A 24 -1.10 9.89 -7.92
CA ASP A 24 0.23 9.27 -7.77
C ASP A 24 0.31 7.92 -8.49
N LEU A 25 -0.73 7.07 -8.37
CA LEU A 25 -0.78 5.76 -9.03
C LEU A 25 -0.79 5.87 -10.56
N LYS A 26 -1.54 6.83 -11.12
CA LYS A 26 -1.55 7.07 -12.58
C LYS A 26 -0.19 7.54 -13.10
N GLU A 27 0.66 8.11 -12.24
CA GLU A 27 1.99 8.61 -12.55
C GLU A 27 3.12 7.59 -12.28
N ASN A 28 2.82 6.27 -12.27
CA ASN A 28 3.80 5.20 -11.99
C ASN A 28 4.47 5.31 -10.61
N THR A 29 3.70 5.69 -9.59
CA THR A 29 4.19 5.73 -8.20
C THR A 29 3.78 4.46 -7.45
N ILE A 30 4.72 3.82 -6.77
CA ILE A 30 4.47 2.83 -5.73
C ILE A 30 4.27 3.57 -4.42
N ILE A 31 3.20 3.27 -3.71
CA ILE A 31 2.83 3.90 -2.44
C ILE A 31 3.01 2.88 -1.33
N LEU A 32 3.69 3.29 -0.27
CA LEU A 32 3.91 2.52 0.94
C LEU A 32 3.08 3.16 2.06
N ILE A 33 2.13 2.41 2.62
CA ILE A 33 1.31 2.81 3.75
C ILE A 33 1.87 2.17 5.01
N ASP A 34 2.09 2.95 6.06
CA ASP A 34 2.66 2.51 7.36
C ASP A 34 1.65 1.82 8.28
N ALA A 35 0.74 1.08 7.67
CA ALA A 35 -0.17 0.18 8.35
C ALA A 35 -0.57 -0.94 7.39
N LYS A 36 -0.95 -2.08 7.97
CA LYS A 36 -1.73 -3.08 7.25
C LYS A 36 -3.16 -2.55 7.12
N LEU A 37 -3.62 -2.34 5.88
CA LEU A 37 -5.01 -1.98 5.64
C LEU A 37 -5.95 -3.10 6.11
N ARG A 38 -7.12 -2.70 6.61
CA ARG A 38 -8.18 -3.64 6.96
C ARG A 38 -8.84 -4.16 5.68
N PRO A 39 -9.40 -5.38 5.67
CA PRO A 39 -10.04 -5.94 4.48
C PRO A 39 -11.09 -5.02 3.84
N GLU A 40 -11.83 -4.27 4.66
CA GLU A 40 -12.84 -3.32 4.20
C GLU A 40 -12.22 -2.10 3.51
N GLU A 41 -11.07 -1.64 4.01
CA GLU A 41 -10.31 -0.53 3.43
C GLU A 41 -9.68 -0.94 2.09
N GLU A 42 -9.08 -2.13 2.03
CA GLU A 42 -8.54 -2.71 0.80
C GLU A 42 -9.63 -2.90 -0.26
N ARG A 43 -10.77 -3.47 0.14
CA ARG A 43 -11.93 -3.62 -0.76
C ARG A 43 -12.39 -2.28 -1.32
N ARG A 44 -12.55 -1.27 -0.46
CA ARG A 44 -12.98 0.07 -0.89
C ARG A 44 -11.96 0.71 -1.83
N LEU A 45 -10.67 0.54 -1.57
CA LEU A 45 -9.59 1.01 -2.44
C LEU A 45 -9.69 0.37 -3.83
N ILE A 46 -9.89 -0.95 -3.89
CA ILE A 46 -10.04 -1.69 -5.15
C ILE A 46 -11.29 -1.22 -5.90
N GLU A 47 -12.44 -1.14 -5.23
CA GLU A 47 -13.69 -0.69 -5.83
C GLU A 47 -13.59 0.74 -6.40
N GLU A 48 -13.00 1.67 -5.66
CA GLU A 48 -12.73 3.02 -6.16
C GLU A 48 -11.76 3.00 -7.35
N THR A 49 -10.75 2.12 -7.32
CA THR A 49 -9.79 2.01 -8.41
C THR A 49 -10.48 1.57 -9.69
N MET A 50 -11.37 0.59 -9.61
CA MET A 50 -12.09 0.06 -10.75
C MET A 50 -12.94 1.13 -11.44
N ARG A 51 -13.49 2.10 -10.69
CA ARG A 51 -14.16 3.28 -11.26
C ARG A 51 -13.25 4.18 -12.10
N HIS A 52 -11.93 4.14 -11.86
CA HIS A 52 -10.94 4.98 -12.52
C HIS A 52 -10.10 4.25 -13.58
N VAL A 53 -10.36 2.95 -13.80
CA VAL A 53 -9.69 2.14 -14.83
C VAL A 53 -10.01 2.70 -16.21
N SER A 54 -9.01 2.71 -17.09
CA SER A 54 -9.12 3.21 -18.45
C SER A 54 -8.18 2.46 -19.40
N GLY A 55 -8.16 2.83 -20.68
CA GLY A 55 -7.21 2.31 -21.65
C GLY A 55 -5.75 2.42 -21.19
N ARG A 56 -5.40 3.49 -20.47
CA ARG A 56 -4.03 3.79 -20.00
C ARG A 56 -3.74 3.28 -18.58
N PHE A 57 -4.72 3.31 -17.68
CA PHE A 57 -4.57 2.86 -16.29
C PHE A 57 -5.33 1.55 -16.08
N LYS A 58 -4.60 0.44 -15.90
CA LYS A 58 -5.18 -0.92 -15.82
C LYS A 58 -5.56 -1.35 -14.40
N GLY A 59 -5.52 -0.43 -13.43
CA GLY A 59 -5.80 -0.71 -12.03
C GLY A 59 -4.53 -0.79 -11.19
N ILE A 60 -4.68 -1.34 -9.99
CA ILE A 60 -3.64 -1.48 -8.97
C ILE A 60 -3.34 -2.94 -8.66
N GLU A 61 -2.17 -3.19 -8.11
CA GLU A 61 -1.88 -4.35 -7.28
C GLU A 61 -1.62 -3.85 -5.86
N LEU A 62 -2.14 -4.58 -4.87
CA LEU A 62 -1.83 -4.38 -3.46
C LEU A 62 -1.15 -5.62 -2.86
N GLY A 63 -0.27 -5.39 -1.89
CA GLY A 63 0.28 -6.43 -1.04
C GLY A 63 0.52 -5.87 0.35
N SER A 64 0.11 -6.61 1.38
CA SER A 64 0.25 -6.20 2.77
C SER A 64 1.27 -7.10 3.47
N LEU A 65 2.26 -6.49 4.11
CA LEU A 65 3.24 -7.15 4.96
C LEU A 65 2.84 -6.97 6.42
N GLU A 66 2.58 -8.08 7.10
CA GLU A 66 2.27 -8.09 8.53
C GLU A 66 3.56 -8.35 9.31
N LEU A 67 3.72 -7.62 10.41
CA LEU A 67 4.81 -7.95 11.34
C LEU A 67 4.43 -9.25 12.07
N PRO A 68 5.36 -10.20 12.22
CA PRO A 68 5.05 -11.48 12.85
C PRO A 68 4.50 -11.25 14.25
N GLU A 69 3.33 -11.85 14.53
CA GLU A 69 2.79 -11.88 15.88
C GLU A 69 3.69 -12.78 16.74
N LYS A 70 4.16 -12.24 17.86
CA LYS A 70 4.90 -13.02 18.85
C LYS A 70 3.93 -13.64 19.84
N ASN A 71 4.18 -14.88 20.25
CA ASN A 71 3.31 -15.62 21.16
C ASN A 71 3.34 -15.06 22.60
N GLY A 72 2.25 -15.27 23.34
CA GLY A 72 2.17 -14.95 24.78
C GLY A 72 1.85 -13.48 25.08
N LEU A 73 2.48 -12.92 26.12
CA LEU A 73 2.22 -11.57 26.62
C LEU A 73 2.47 -10.47 25.56
N GLU A 74 3.39 -10.71 24.63
CA GLU A 74 3.67 -9.77 23.53
C GLU A 74 2.49 -9.64 22.56
N TRP A 75 1.70 -10.70 22.32
CA TRP A 75 0.49 -10.62 21.50
C TRP A 75 -0.55 -9.67 22.13
N ILE A 76 -0.81 -9.80 23.43
CA ILE A 76 -1.75 -8.91 24.16
C ILE A 76 -1.28 -7.47 24.07
N ARG A 77 0.02 -7.24 24.33
CA ARG A 77 0.63 -5.90 24.23
C ARG A 77 0.49 -5.32 22.84
N ASN A 78 0.73 -6.11 21.79
CA ASN A 78 0.61 -5.67 20.41
C ASN A 78 -0.83 -5.28 20.07
N ARG A 79 -1.82 -6.10 20.48
CA ARG A 79 -3.24 -5.79 20.26
C ARG A 79 -3.69 -4.54 20.99
N PHE A 80 -3.17 -4.30 22.20
CA PHE A 80 -3.41 -3.07 22.94
C PHE A 80 -2.84 -1.84 22.20
N PHE A 81 -1.61 -1.92 21.70
CA PHE A 81 -1.02 -0.84 20.91
C PHE A 81 -1.80 -0.56 19.61
N GLU A 82 -2.20 -1.59 18.87
CA GLU A 82 -3.02 -1.42 17.66
C GLU A 82 -4.38 -0.77 17.95
N PHE A 83 -4.99 -1.10 19.09
CA PHE A 83 -6.22 -0.49 19.54
C PHE A 83 -6.02 1.01 19.85
N LEU A 84 -4.94 1.36 20.57
CA LEU A 84 -4.61 2.75 20.90
C LEU A 84 -4.24 3.59 19.67
N GLU A 85 -3.39 3.05 18.78
CA GLU A 85 -2.97 3.73 17.55
C GLU A 85 -4.09 3.77 16.50
N GLY A 86 -5.08 2.88 16.60
CA GLY A 86 -6.20 2.77 15.68
C GLY A 86 -5.79 2.24 14.29
N LYS A 87 -4.60 1.67 14.15
CA LYS A 87 -4.07 1.08 12.91
C LYS A 87 -3.39 -0.26 13.18
N LYS A 88 -3.41 -1.15 12.20
CA LYS A 88 -2.76 -2.47 12.31
C LYS A 88 -1.27 -2.35 11.99
N ARG A 89 -0.45 -3.08 12.73
CA ARG A 89 1.00 -3.11 12.50
C ARG A 89 1.32 -3.79 11.18
N GLY A 90 2.13 -3.13 10.36
CA GLY A 90 2.52 -3.65 9.06
C GLY A 90 2.73 -2.55 8.04
N ILE A 91 2.96 -2.96 6.81
CA ILE A 91 3.11 -2.05 5.67
C ILE A 91 2.22 -2.56 4.54
N THR A 92 1.38 -1.69 3.98
CA THR A 92 0.67 -1.99 2.73
C THR A 92 1.39 -1.32 1.57
N ILE A 93 1.73 -2.11 0.56
CA ILE A 93 2.33 -1.69 -0.70
C ILE A 93 1.23 -1.62 -1.75
N LEU A 94 1.17 -0.50 -2.45
CA LEU A 94 0.20 -0.24 -3.49
C LEU A 94 0.90 0.26 -4.74
N GLY A 95 0.66 -0.36 -5.89
CA GLY A 95 1.29 0.08 -7.13
C GLY A 95 0.39 -0.12 -8.34
N PRO A 96 0.67 0.54 -9.47
CA PRO A 96 -0.06 0.32 -10.71
C PRO A 96 0.19 -1.11 -11.21
N ALA A 97 -0.86 -1.83 -11.59
CA ALA A 97 -0.74 -3.25 -11.96
C ALA A 97 0.28 -3.50 -13.07
N LYS A 98 0.38 -2.58 -14.05
CA LYS A 98 1.39 -2.66 -15.11
C LYS A 98 2.82 -2.56 -14.56
N LEU A 99 3.07 -1.64 -13.62
CA LEU A 99 4.37 -1.44 -13.01
C LEU A 99 4.76 -2.65 -12.15
N VAL A 100 3.86 -3.11 -11.28
CA VAL A 100 4.12 -4.25 -10.40
C VAL A 100 4.35 -5.53 -11.20
N ARG A 101 3.55 -5.77 -12.25
CA ARG A 101 3.75 -6.90 -13.15
C ARG A 101 5.09 -6.84 -13.90
N ASN A 102 5.55 -5.64 -14.27
CA ASN A 102 6.86 -5.49 -14.91
C ASN A 102 8.00 -5.80 -13.93
N ILE A 103 7.93 -5.27 -12.70
CA ILE A 103 8.91 -5.58 -11.63
C ILE A 103 8.94 -7.08 -11.31
N LYS A 104 7.78 -7.75 -11.24
CA LYS A 104 7.71 -9.21 -11.04
C LYS A 104 8.38 -10.01 -12.16
N LYS A 105 8.34 -9.51 -13.41
CA LYS A 105 8.98 -10.16 -14.56
C LYS A 105 10.49 -9.91 -14.62
N ASN A 106 10.89 -8.67 -14.30
CA ASN A 106 12.28 -8.20 -14.35
C ASN A 106 12.61 -7.50 -13.02
N PRO A 107 13.05 -8.23 -11.98
CA PRO A 107 13.31 -7.66 -10.66
C PRO A 107 14.37 -6.55 -10.67
N GLU A 108 15.32 -6.56 -11.61
CA GLU A 108 16.27 -5.45 -11.84
C GLU A 108 15.61 -4.12 -12.26
N GLU A 109 14.31 -4.10 -12.56
CA GLU A 109 13.58 -2.84 -12.69
C GLU A 109 13.39 -2.15 -11.32
N LEU A 110 13.52 -2.87 -10.20
CA LEU A 110 13.47 -2.33 -8.83
C LEU A 110 14.89 -2.09 -8.29
N LEU A 111 15.65 -1.18 -8.89
CA LEU A 111 16.96 -0.79 -8.37
C LEU A 111 16.82 0.40 -7.42
N LEU A 112 17.04 0.14 -6.12
CA LEU A 112 17.19 1.18 -5.10
C LEU A 112 18.70 1.43 -4.92
N TYR A 113 19.18 2.58 -5.42
CA TYR A 113 20.53 3.02 -5.13
C TYR A 113 20.54 3.75 -3.78
N THR A 114 21.19 3.17 -2.79
CA THR A 114 21.54 3.84 -1.53
C THR A 114 22.99 4.30 -1.65
N TYR A 115 23.25 5.57 -1.34
CA TYR A 115 24.59 6.16 -1.27
C TYR A 115 25.28 5.82 0.05
#